data_AF-A0AA92EBS3-F1
#
_entry.id   AF-A0AA92EBS3-F1
#
_cell.length_a   1.000
_cell.length_b   1.000
_cell.length_c   1.000
_cell.angle_alpha   90.00
_cell.angle_beta   90.00
_cell.angle_gamma   90.00
#
_symmetry.space_group_name_H-M   'P 1'
#
loop_
_entity.id
_entity.type
_entity.pdbx_description
1 polymer ?
#
loop_
_entity_poly.entity_id
_entity_poly.type
_entity_poly.pdbx_seq_one_letter_code
_entity_poly.pdbx_strand_id
1 'polypeptide(L)'
;MEYAELIDKAKHGRSVNVMAKELGIPQTTLNGYARGDRMPDYTTALILAREAGVNALEALKAIAFEDARRKGMLDTAKKVFRSLLSAAKPRASQAA
;
A
#
# COMPACT_ATOMS: atom_id res chain seq x y z
N MET A 1 4.99 4.09 7.09
CA MET A 1 3.90 5.04 6.79
C MET A 1 2.53 4.42 7.05
N GLU A 2 1.51 5.26 7.23
CA GLU A 2 0.10 4.86 7.20
C GLU A 2 -0.50 5.00 5.78
N TYR A 3 -1.65 4.38 5.55
CA TYR A 3 -2.34 4.40 4.25
C TYR A 3 -2.68 5.82 3.75
N ALA A 4 -3.17 6.70 4.63
CA ALA A 4 -3.49 8.08 4.27
C ALA A 4 -2.24 8.84 3.77
N GLU A 5 -1.11 8.63 4.42
CA GLU A 5 0.17 9.24 4.03
C GLU A 5 0.64 8.77 2.64
N LEU A 6 0.43 7.48 2.30
CA LEU A 6 0.71 6.97 0.96
C LEU A 6 -0.13 7.68 -0.10
N ILE A 7 -1.43 7.86 0.15
CA ILE A 7 -2.33 8.53 -0.80
C ILE A 7 -1.96 10.01 -0.95
N ASP A 8 -1.66 10.70 0.15
CA ASP A 8 -1.27 12.11 0.09
C ASP A 8 0.06 12.30 -0.64
N LYS A 9 1.04 11.40 -0.42
CA LYS A 9 2.30 11.38 -1.19
C LYS A 9 2.04 11.13 -2.67
N ALA A 10 1.17 10.20 -3.03
CA ALA A 10 0.83 9.92 -4.42
C ALA A 10 0.07 11.08 -5.10
N LYS A 11 -0.65 11.91 -4.34
CA LYS A 11 -1.34 13.09 -4.89
C LYS A 11 -0.37 14.20 -5.31
N HIS A 12 0.78 14.38 -4.65
CA HIS A 12 1.72 15.49 -4.92
C HIS A 12 1.03 16.87 -4.94
N GLY A 13 0.01 17.08 -4.10
CA GLY A 13 -0.78 18.32 -4.08
C GLY A 13 -1.77 18.49 -5.26
N ARG A 14 -1.80 17.56 -6.22
CA ARG A 14 -2.77 17.56 -7.33
C ARG A 14 -4.17 17.16 -6.85
N SER A 15 -5.18 17.57 -7.61
CA SER A 15 -6.55 17.09 -7.40
C SER A 15 -6.67 15.60 -7.75
N VAL A 16 -7.63 14.91 -7.13
CA VAL A 16 -7.91 13.48 -7.42
C VAL A 16 -8.29 13.28 -8.90
N ASN A 17 -8.93 14.26 -9.53
CA ASN A 17 -9.27 14.20 -10.96
C ASN A 17 -8.03 14.14 -11.84
N VAL A 18 -7.05 15.03 -11.60
CA VAL A 18 -5.80 15.07 -12.37
C VAL A 18 -5.04 13.75 -12.19
N MET A 19 -4.86 13.31 -10.95
CA MET A 19 -4.19 12.07 -10.63
C MET A 19 -4.89 10.85 -11.25
N ALA A 20 -6.22 10.80 -11.24
CA ALA A 20 -7.00 9.72 -11.85
C ALA A 20 -6.71 9.57 -13.36
N LYS A 21 -6.66 10.70 -14.08
CA LYS A 21 -6.37 10.71 -15.52
C LYS A 21 -4.94 10.26 -15.81
N GLU A 22 -3.97 10.75 -15.04
CA GLU A 22 -2.55 10.44 -15.22
C GLU A 22 -2.24 8.97 -14.92
N LEU A 23 -2.88 8.40 -13.90
CA LEU A 23 -2.67 7.01 -13.48
C LEU A 23 -3.54 5.99 -14.24
N GLY A 24 -4.47 6.45 -15.08
CA GLY A 24 -5.43 5.58 -15.76
C GLY A 24 -6.42 4.90 -14.80
N ILE A 25 -6.65 5.47 -13.62
CA ILE A 25 -7.56 4.93 -12.60
C ILE A 25 -8.89 5.69 -12.72
N PRO A 26 -10.05 5.02 -12.76
CA PRO A 26 -11.34 5.72 -12.76
C PRO A 26 -11.46 6.69 -11.58
N GLN A 27 -11.86 7.94 -11.83
CA GLN A 27 -11.90 8.98 -10.80
C GLN A 27 -12.76 8.59 -9.59
N THR A 28 -13.89 7.91 -9.80
CA THR A 28 -14.76 7.42 -8.72
C THR A 28 -14.04 6.41 -7.83
N THR A 29 -13.21 5.56 -8.43
CA THR A 29 -12.39 4.57 -7.71
C THR A 29 -11.29 5.25 -6.92
N LEU A 30 -10.56 6.19 -7.53
CA LEU A 30 -9.50 6.93 -6.83
C LEU A 30 -10.06 7.84 -5.72
N ASN A 31 -11.26 8.41 -5.90
CA ASN A 31 -11.97 9.11 -4.82
C ASN A 31 -12.30 8.17 -3.66
N GLY A 32 -12.76 6.95 -3.96
CA GLY A 32 -12.99 5.92 -2.94
C GLY A 32 -11.71 5.57 -2.17
N TYR A 33 -10.57 5.54 -2.85
CA TYR A 33 -9.27 5.33 -2.19
C TYR A 33 -8.91 6.52 -1.29
N ALA A 34 -9.02 7.75 -1.80
CA ALA A 34 -8.66 8.96 -1.05
C ALA A 34 -9.52 9.22 0.19
N ARG A 35 -10.81 8.85 0.15
CA ARG A 35 -11.70 8.92 1.31
C ARG A 35 -11.55 7.72 2.24
N GLY A 36 -10.87 6.67 1.77
CA GLY A 36 -10.83 5.40 2.48
C GLY A 36 -12.20 4.73 2.54
N ASP A 37 -13.01 4.79 1.49
CA ASP A 37 -14.22 3.97 1.34
C ASP A 37 -13.90 2.61 0.71
N ARG A 38 -12.84 2.58 -0.11
CA ARG A 38 -12.38 1.42 -0.84
C ARG A 38 -10.87 1.30 -0.65
N MET A 39 -10.36 0.07 -0.57
CA MET A 39 -8.92 -0.20 -0.58
C MET A 39 -8.44 -0.46 -2.01
N PRO A 40 -7.26 0.06 -2.41
CA PRO A 40 -6.61 -0.35 -3.66
C PRO A 40 -6.25 -1.84 -3.64
N ASP A 41 -6.34 -2.48 -4.80
CA ASP A 41 -5.80 -3.82 -5.00
C ASP A 41 -4.27 -3.78 -5.13
N TYR A 42 -3.63 -4.95 -5.29
CA TYR A 42 -2.17 -5.03 -5.36
C TYR A 42 -1.59 -4.28 -6.57
N THR A 43 -2.26 -4.30 -7.72
CA THR A 43 -1.80 -3.59 -8.92
C THR A 43 -1.82 -2.09 -8.69
N THR A 44 -2.94 -1.58 -8.18
CA THR A 44 -3.12 -0.16 -7.89
C THR A 44 -2.19 0.29 -6.76
N ALA A 45 -1.95 -0.56 -5.76
CA ALA A 45 -0.98 -0.31 -4.70
C ALA A 45 0.42 -0.03 -5.26
N LEU A 46 0.87 -0.83 -6.24
CA LEU A 46 2.18 -0.66 -6.86
C LEU A 46 2.26 0.59 -7.73
N ILE A 47 1.17 0.94 -8.43
CA ILE A 47 1.06 2.19 -9.18
C ILE A 47 1.18 3.39 -8.23
N LEU A 48 0.44 3.36 -7.12
CA LEU A 48 0.48 4.41 -6.09
C LEU A 48 1.86 4.49 -5.42
N ALA A 49 2.52 3.36 -5.20
CA ALA A 49 3.88 3.32 -4.65
C ALA A 49 4.89 4.03 -5.57
N ARG A 50 4.84 3.68 -6.87
CA ARG A 50 5.66 4.33 -7.90
C ARG A 50 5.39 5.84 -7.94
N GLU A 51 4.12 6.22 -7.96
CA GLU A 51 3.74 7.63 -8.02
C GLU A 51 4.22 8.38 -6.78
N ALA A 52 4.05 7.81 -5.58
CA ALA A 52 4.48 8.40 -4.32
C ALA A 52 6.01 8.42 -4.12
N GLY A 53 6.80 7.78 -4.99
CA GLY A 53 8.23 7.58 -4.77
C GLY A 53 8.54 6.70 -3.57
N VAL A 54 7.62 5.78 -3.22
CA VAL A 54 7.71 4.91 -2.04
C VAL A 54 8.08 3.50 -2.48
N ASN A 55 8.88 2.81 -1.66
CA ASN A 55 9.22 1.42 -1.93
C ASN A 55 7.96 0.53 -1.94
N ALA A 56 7.92 -0.44 -2.86
CA ALA A 56 6.76 -1.31 -3.05
C ALA A 56 6.35 -2.08 -1.78
N LEU A 57 7.34 -2.54 -1.00
CA LEU A 57 7.11 -3.29 0.23
C LEU A 57 6.33 -2.45 1.26
N GLU A 58 6.72 -1.20 1.45
CA GLU A 58 6.12 -0.28 2.40
C GLU A 58 4.71 0.13 1.98
N ALA A 59 4.50 0.40 0.69
CA ALA A 59 3.18 0.69 0.16
C ALA A 59 2.22 -0.51 0.32
N LEU A 60 2.66 -1.70 -0.06
CA LEU A 60 1.88 -2.93 0.13
C LEU A 60 1.59 -3.20 1.60
N LYS A 61 2.57 -2.98 2.49
CA LYS A 61 2.38 -3.09 3.94
C LYS A 61 1.33 -2.12 4.46
N ALA A 62 1.39 -0.86 4.05
CA ALA A 62 0.45 0.18 4.49
C ALA A 62 -0.99 -0.18 4.08
N ILE A 63 -1.18 -0.59 2.83
CA ILE A 63 -2.49 -0.99 2.29
C ILE A 63 -3.00 -2.27 2.96
N ALA A 64 -2.16 -3.30 3.09
CA ALA A 64 -2.55 -4.56 3.72
C ALA A 64 -2.93 -4.38 5.19
N PHE A 65 -2.20 -3.53 5.92
CA PHE A 65 -2.50 -3.28 7.33
C PHE A 65 -3.76 -2.44 7.51
N GLU A 66 -3.99 -1.45 6.65
CA GLU A 66 -5.24 -0.68 6.68
C GLU A 66 -6.46 -1.55 6.33
N ASP A 67 -6.38 -2.38 5.29
CA ASP A 67 -7.45 -3.32 4.93
C ASP A 67 -7.73 -4.32 6.06
N ALA A 68 -6.68 -4.89 6.65
CA ALA A 68 -6.81 -5.80 7.78
C ALA A 68 -7.38 -5.11 9.03
N ARG A 69 -7.00 -3.87 9.31
CA ARG A 69 -7.54 -3.06 10.41
C ARG A 69 -9.06 -2.89 10.27
N ARG A 70 -9.53 -2.56 9.07
CA ARG A 70 -10.97 -2.40 8.78
C ARG A 70 -11.76 -3.70 8.90
N LYS A 71 -11.10 -4.83 8.67
CA LYS A 71 -11.69 -6.17 8.80
C LYS A 71 -11.54 -6.79 10.18
N GLY A 72 -10.92 -6.10 11.15
CA GLY A 72 -10.64 -6.65 12.48
C GLY A 72 -9.56 -7.75 12.49
N MET A 73 -8.73 -7.83 11.45
CA MET A 73 -7.71 -8.87 11.23
C MET A 73 -6.27 -8.35 11.34
N LEU A 74 -6.06 -7.14 11.89
CA LEU A 74 -4.76 -6.47 11.90
C LEU A 74 -3.65 -7.32 12.51
N ASP A 75 -3.91 -7.99 13.64
CA ASP A 75 -2.90 -8.81 14.31
C ASP A 75 -2.52 -10.05 13.50
N THR A 76 -3.49 -10.66 12.83
CA THR A 76 -3.26 -11.76 11.90
C THR A 76 -2.39 -11.29 10.73
N ALA A 77 -2.72 -10.15 10.12
CA ALA A 77 -1.93 -9.59 9.03
C ALA A 77 -0.48 -9.26 9.45
N LYS A 78 -0.28 -8.66 10.64
CA LYS A 78 1.05 -8.39 11.20
C LYS A 78 1.87 -9.67 11.39
N LYS A 79 1.25 -10.74 11.91
CA LYS A 79 1.90 -12.05 12.09
C LYS A 79 2.33 -12.65 10.75
N VAL A 80 1.45 -12.67 9.76
CA VAL A 80 1.76 -13.16 8.40
C VAL A 80 2.90 -12.36 7.78
N PHE A 81 2.83 -11.03 7.83
CA PHE A 81 3.86 -10.17 7.25
C PHE A 81 5.23 -10.37 7.91
N ARG A 82 5.26 -10.53 9.24
CA ARG A 82 6.50 -10.86 9.98
C ARG A 82 7.08 -12.21 9.54
N SER A 83 6.23 -13.21 9.34
CA SER A 83 6.64 -14.53 8.84
C SER A 83 7.28 -14.43 7.44
N LEU A 84 6.63 -13.73 6.51
CA LEU A 84 7.15 -13.49 5.16
C LEU A 84 8.52 -12.81 5.18
N LEU A 85 8.67 -11.73 5.96
CA LEU A 85 9.95 -11.02 6.08
C LEU A 85 11.03 -11.90 6.72
N SER A 86 10.66 -12.77 7.66
CA SER A 86 11.62 -13.70 8.28
C SER A 86 12.10 -14.79 7.31
N ALA A 87 11.22 -15.25 6.41
CA ALA A 87 11.56 -16.22 5.37
C ALA A 87 12.42 -15.61 4.26
N ALA A 88 12.25 -14.31 3.97
CA ALA A 88 13.01 -13.60 2.96
C ALA A 88 14.43 -13.20 3.39
N LYS A 89 14.73 -13.19 4.71
CA LYS A 89 16.11 -13.00 5.17
C LYS A 89 16.94 -14.21 4.71
N PRO A 90 18.06 -14.01 3.98
CA PRO A 90 18.96 -15.12 3.72
C PRO A 90 19.33 -15.73 5.06
N ARG A 91 19.15 -17.06 5.20
CA ARG A 91 19.73 -17.79 6.33
C ARG A 91 21.21 -17.43 6.29
N ALA A 92 21.66 -16.65 7.27
CA ALA A 92 23.08 -16.38 7.44
C ALA A 92 23.76 -17.74 7.33
N SER A 93 24.63 -17.84 6.34
CA SER A 93 25.36 -19.05 6.00
C SER A 93 25.72 -19.80 7.26
N GLN A 94 25.15 -20.98 7.47
CA GLN A 94 25.81 -21.99 8.28
C GLN A 94 27.03 -22.44 7.47
N ALA A 95 28.07 -21.60 7.49
CA ALA A 95 29.45 -21.90 7.18
C ALA A 95 30.23 -21.19 8.31
N ALA A 96 31.06 -21.84 9.12
CA ALA A 96 31.63 -23.18 9.08
C ALA A 96 31.73 -23.72 10.52
#